data_AF-A5U4Q7-F1
#
_entry.id   AF-A5U4Q7-F1
#
_cell.length_a   1.000
_cell.length_b   1.000
_cell.length_c   1.000
_cell.angle_alpha   90.00
_cell.angle_beta   90.00
_cell.angle_gamma   90.00
#
_symmetry.space_group_name_H-M   'P 1'
#
loop_
_entity.id
_entity.type
_entity.pdbx_description
1 polymer ?
#
loop_
_entity_poly.entity_id
_entity_poly.type
_entity_poly.pdbx_seq_one_letter_code
_entity_poly.pdbx_strand_id
1 'polypeptide(L)'
;MDDTASRTADPAGSPYRGLVTRWDKRVDSGDWDAIAAEVSEYGGALLPRLITPGEAARLRKLYADDGLFRSTVDMASKRYGAGQYRYFHAPYPE
;
A
#
# COMPACT_ATOMS: atom_id res chain seq x y z
N MET A 1 -1.51 -6.69 31.25
CA MET A 1 -1.19 -5.26 31.03
C MET A 1 -1.02 -5.15 29.53
N ASP A 2 -2.18 -5.08 28.89
CA ASP A 2 -2.38 -5.24 27.46
C ASP A 2 -2.42 -3.86 26.85
N ASP A 3 -1.33 -3.45 26.22
CA ASP A 3 -1.25 -2.19 25.49
C ASP A 3 -1.47 -2.50 24.00
N THR A 4 -2.74 -2.74 23.66
CA THR A 4 -3.19 -2.76 22.26
C THR A 4 -3.26 -1.31 21.80
N ALA A 5 -2.10 -0.77 21.40
CA ALA A 5 -1.99 0.55 20.83
C ALA A 5 -2.99 0.69 19.67
N SER A 6 -3.84 1.70 19.82
CA SER A 6 -5.01 1.98 19.01
C SER A 6 -4.71 1.97 17.52
N ARG A 7 -5.22 0.94 16.84
CA ARG A 7 -5.46 0.94 15.40
C ARG A 7 -6.46 2.05 15.10
N THR A 8 -5.98 3.20 14.63
CA THR A 8 -6.82 4.30 14.14
C THR A 8 -7.81 3.73 13.12
N ALA A 9 -9.10 3.88 13.41
CA ALA A 9 -10.17 3.29 12.64
C ALA A 9 -10.21 3.87 11.22
N ASP A 10 -10.02 2.99 10.23
CA ASP A 10 -10.43 3.21 8.84
C ASP A 10 -11.97 3.29 8.81
N PRO A 11 -12.57 4.43 8.37
CA PRO A 11 -14.02 4.61 8.39
C PRO A 11 -14.76 3.75 7.35
N ALA A 12 -14.06 3.04 6.47
CA ALA A 12 -14.64 2.02 5.60
C ALA A 12 -14.17 0.64 6.08
N GLY A 13 -15.08 -0.19 6.59
CA GLY A 13 -14.78 -1.54 7.05
C GLY A 13 -14.09 -2.37 5.97
N SER A 14 -12.77 -2.47 6.07
CA SER A 14 -11.94 -3.19 5.09
C SER A 14 -12.37 -4.66 5.02
N PRO A 15 -12.59 -5.23 3.81
CA PRO A 15 -12.97 -6.64 3.64
C PRO A 15 -11.89 -7.62 4.12
N TYR A 16 -10.72 -7.13 4.54
CA TYR A 16 -9.62 -7.91 5.09
C TYR A 16 -9.66 -8.07 6.61
N ARG A 17 -10.73 -7.62 7.29
CA ARG A 17 -10.87 -7.72 8.74
C ARG A 17 -10.93 -9.19 9.18
N GLY A 18 -9.79 -9.73 9.62
CA GLY A 18 -9.67 -11.09 10.18
C GLY A 18 -8.69 -12.02 9.46
N LEU A 19 -8.16 -11.63 8.30
CA LEU A 19 -7.05 -12.37 7.68
C LEU A 19 -5.72 -11.79 8.13
N VAL A 20 -5.00 -12.53 8.98
CA VAL A 20 -3.56 -12.30 9.17
C VAL A 20 -2.85 -12.87 7.94
N THR A 21 -2.34 -11.96 7.12
CA THR A 21 -1.58 -12.26 5.93
C THR A 21 -0.08 -12.26 6.21
N ARG A 22 0.71 -12.73 5.24
CA ARG A 22 2.18 -12.57 5.28
C ARG A 22 2.62 -11.10 5.31
N TRP A 23 1.73 -10.17 4.92
CA TRP A 23 2.02 -8.74 4.89
C TRP A 23 1.97 -8.12 6.28
N ASP A 24 1.05 -8.56 7.15
CA ASP A 24 0.95 -8.08 8.53
C ASP A 24 2.28 -8.26 9.26
N LYS A 25 2.87 -9.46 9.20
CA LYS A 25 4.19 -9.72 9.82
C LYS A 25 5.32 -8.79 9.34
N ARG A 26 5.26 -8.31 8.09
CA ARG A 26 6.29 -7.41 7.54
C ARG A 26 6.03 -5.97 7.94
N VAL A 27 4.78 -5.55 7.94
CA VAL A 27 4.35 -4.24 8.45
C VAL A 27 4.68 -4.13 9.95
N ASP A 28 4.39 -5.16 10.72
CA ASP A 28 4.67 -5.25 12.17
C ASP A 28 6.17 -5.26 12.50
N SER A 29 7.06 -5.45 11.50
CA SER A 29 8.51 -5.41 11.71
C SER A 29 9.10 -4.00 11.77
N GLY A 30 8.32 -2.97 11.44
CA GLY A 30 8.74 -1.58 11.50
C GLY A 30 8.65 -0.99 12.90
N ASP A 31 9.62 -0.17 13.27
CA ASP A 31 9.51 0.74 14.42
C ASP A 31 8.64 1.94 14.02
N TRP A 32 7.32 1.78 14.19
CA TRP A 32 6.34 2.78 13.74
C TRP A 32 6.41 4.09 14.51
N ASP A 33 6.88 4.06 15.76
CA ASP A 33 7.07 5.27 16.55
C ASP A 33 8.24 6.09 15.99
N ALA A 34 9.37 5.45 15.68
CA ALA A 34 10.51 6.11 15.05
C ALA A 34 10.17 6.63 13.64
N ILE A 35 9.47 5.83 12.82
CA ILE A 35 9.03 6.22 11.48
C ILE A 35 8.11 7.45 11.56
N ALA A 36 7.13 7.45 12.47
CA ALA A 36 6.21 8.58 12.62
C ALA A 36 6.94 9.85 13.09
N ALA A 37 7.94 9.72 13.96
CA ALA A 37 8.77 10.84 14.39
C ALA A 37 9.57 11.42 13.20
N GLU A 38 10.23 10.59 12.41
CA GLU A 38 10.96 11.03 11.20
C GLU A 38 10.05 11.71 10.18
N VAL A 39 8.85 11.17 9.92
CA VAL A 39 7.87 11.83 9.05
C VAL A 39 7.49 13.21 9.60
N SER A 40 7.29 13.33 10.90
CA SER A 40 6.89 14.59 11.53
C SER A 40 8.02 15.63 11.49
N GLU A 41 9.27 15.20 11.65
CA GLU A 41 10.43 16.09 11.68
C GLU A 41 10.93 16.47 10.28
N TYR A 42 11.01 15.49 9.36
CA TYR A 42 11.65 15.65 8.06
C TYR A 42 10.67 15.62 6.87
N GLY A 43 9.38 15.33 7.12
CA GLY A 43 8.38 15.17 6.07
C GLY A 43 8.43 13.82 5.34
N GLY A 44 9.27 12.90 5.79
CA GLY A 44 9.40 11.54 5.25
C GLY A 44 10.30 10.66 6.10
N ALA A 45 10.13 9.34 5.98
CA ALA A 45 10.89 8.35 6.73
C ALA A 45 11.17 7.11 5.87
N LEU A 46 12.23 6.37 6.19
CA LEU A 46 12.53 5.10 5.55
C LEU A 46 11.76 3.97 6.23
N LEU A 47 11.01 3.21 5.44
CA LEU A 47 10.35 2.00 5.91
C LEU A 47 11.31 0.80 5.92
N PRO A 48 11.07 -0.21 6.77
CA PRO A 48 11.73 -1.50 6.62
C PRO A 48 11.41 -2.12 5.25
N ARG A 49 12.17 -3.14 4.85
CA ARG A 49 11.96 -3.81 3.56
C ARG A 49 10.68 -4.64 3.57
N LEU A 50 9.54 -3.99 3.27
CA LEU A 50 8.22 -4.63 3.23
C LEU A 50 8.06 -5.60 2.06
N ILE A 51 8.73 -5.35 0.94
CA ILE A 51 8.71 -6.21 -0.24
C ILE A 51 10.13 -6.57 -0.69
N THR A 52 10.32 -7.81 -1.09
CA THR A 52 11.56 -8.28 -1.70
C THR A 52 11.70 -7.73 -3.13
N PRO A 53 12.93 -7.68 -3.68
CA PRO A 53 13.13 -7.29 -5.08
C PRO A 53 12.33 -8.16 -6.08
N GLY A 54 12.18 -9.45 -5.79
CA GLY A 54 11.40 -10.38 -6.61
C GLY A 54 9.90 -10.08 -6.59
N GLU A 55 9.34 -9.73 -5.42
CA GLU A 55 7.94 -9.31 -5.30
C GLU A 55 7.69 -7.97 -6.02
N ALA A 56 8.59 -7.00 -5.85
CA ALA A 56 8.52 -5.73 -6.56
C ALA A 56 8.54 -5.92 -8.09
N ALA A 57 9.39 -6.83 -8.58
CA ALA A 57 9.45 -7.17 -9.99
C ALA A 57 8.17 -7.86 -10.49
N ARG A 58 7.53 -8.71 -9.68
CA ARG A 58 6.24 -9.32 -10.01
C ARG A 58 5.12 -8.29 -10.06
N LEU A 59 5.00 -7.42 -9.05
CA LEU A 59 3.98 -6.38 -8.99
C LEU A 59 4.06 -5.42 -10.20
N ARG A 60 5.29 -5.05 -10.60
CA ARG A 60 5.49 -4.23 -11.81
C ARG A 60 4.97 -4.87 -13.09
N LYS A 61 5.03 -6.20 -13.21
CA LYS A 61 4.52 -6.91 -14.40
C LYS A 61 3.00 -6.83 -14.51
N LEU A 62 2.29 -6.75 -13.38
CA LEU A 62 0.82 -6.63 -13.36
C LEU A 62 0.34 -5.36 -14.07
N TYR A 63 1.14 -4.29 -14.05
CA TYR A 63 0.76 -3.01 -14.68
C TYR A 63 0.52 -3.13 -16.19
N ALA A 64 1.17 -4.08 -16.86
CA ALA A 64 1.04 -4.30 -18.29
C ALA A 64 -0.24 -5.09 -18.67
N ASP A 65 -0.93 -5.69 -17.71
CA ASP A 65 -2.15 -6.44 -17.94
C ASP A 65 -3.37 -5.56 -17.73
N ASP A 66 -3.91 -5.01 -18.83
CA ASP A 66 -5.10 -4.17 -18.83
C ASP A 66 -6.34 -4.89 -18.25
N GLY A 67 -6.39 -6.23 -18.32
CA GLY A 67 -7.51 -7.03 -17.84
C GLY A 67 -7.65 -7.05 -16.31
N LEU A 68 -6.59 -6.68 -15.58
CA LEU A 68 -6.63 -6.59 -14.11
C LEU A 68 -7.28 -5.30 -13.62
N PHE A 69 -7.44 -4.28 -14.48
CA PHE A 69 -7.85 -2.95 -14.07
C PHE A 69 -9.30 -2.65 -14.46
N ARG A 70 -10.09 -2.22 -13.47
CA ARG A 70 -11.45 -1.71 -13.67
C ARG A 70 -11.46 -0.39 -14.43
N SER A 71 -10.48 0.47 -14.19
CA SER A 71 -10.45 1.82 -14.75
C SER A 71 -9.03 2.35 -14.84
N THR A 72 -8.77 3.11 -15.91
CA THR A 72 -7.53 3.86 -16.12
C THR A 72 -7.87 5.34 -16.26
N VAL A 73 -7.23 6.18 -15.45
CA VAL A 73 -7.32 7.65 -15.52
C VAL A 73 -6.05 8.15 -16.17
N ASP A 74 -6.19 8.67 -17.39
CA ASP A 74 -5.11 9.40 -18.06
C ASP A 74 -4.99 10.81 -17.45
N MET A 75 -3.85 11.09 -16.82
CA MET A 75 -3.60 12.36 -16.13
C MET A 75 -3.37 13.51 -17.12
N ALA A 76 -2.84 13.23 -18.30
CA ALA A 76 -2.58 14.22 -19.33
C ALA A 76 -3.89 14.79 -19.89
N SER A 77 -4.90 13.93 -20.04
CA SER A 77 -6.26 14.34 -20.42
C SER A 77 -6.88 15.35 -19.44
N LYS A 78 -6.46 15.34 -18.18
CA LYS A 78 -7.01 16.19 -17.10
C LYS A 78 -6.13 17.38 -16.72
N ARG A 79 -5.04 17.63 -17.46
CA ARG A 79 -4.04 18.69 -17.16
C ARG A 79 -3.40 18.55 -15.78
N TYR A 80 -3.33 17.32 -15.25
CA TYR A 80 -2.70 17.01 -13.96
C TYR A 80 -1.22 16.59 -14.10
N GLY A 81 -0.65 16.72 -15.29
CA GLY A 81 0.70 16.24 -15.62
C GLY A 81 0.66 15.00 -16.51
N ALA A 82 1.81 14.36 -16.70
CA ALA A 82 1.94 13.16 -17.53
C ALA A 82 1.83 11.89 -16.69
N GLY A 83 1.16 10.87 -17.22
CA GLY A 83 1.04 9.56 -16.58
C GLY A 83 -0.38 9.01 -16.56
N GLN A 84 -0.51 7.83 -15.97
CA GLN A 84 -1.77 7.12 -15.82
C GLN A 84 -1.91 6.60 -14.39
N TYR A 85 -3.11 6.70 -13.85
CA TYR A 85 -3.50 5.99 -12.63
C TYR A 85 -4.46 4.86 -12.98
N ARG A 86 -4.18 3.65 -12.50
CA ARG A 86 -4.99 2.47 -12.76
C ARG A 86 -5.55 1.88 -11.48
N TYR A 87 -6.82 1.49 -11.50
CA TYR A 87 -7.52 0.91 -10.35
C TYR A 87 -7.84 -0.56 -10.63
N PHE A 88 -7.35 -1.48 -9.79
CA PHE A 88 -7.63 -2.93 -9.92
C PHE A 88 -9.13 -3.24 -9.77
N HIS A 89 -9.60 -4.27 -10.47
CA HIS A 89 -10.89 -4.90 -10.16
C HIS A 89 -10.73 -5.94 -9.03
N ALA A 90 -11.82 -6.29 -8.35
CA ALA A 90 -11.83 -7.37 -7.37
C ALA A 90 -12.15 -8.73 -8.04
N PRO A 91 -11.57 -9.87 -7.60
CA PRO A 91 -10.61 -10.00 -6.53
C PRO A 91 -9.24 -9.45 -6.92
N TYR A 92 -8.49 -8.97 -5.94
CA TYR A 92 -7.16 -8.45 -6.17
C TYR A 92 -6.18 -9.58 -6.50
N PRO A 93 -5.15 -9.30 -7.33
CA PRO A 93 -4.09 -10.27 -7.62
C PRO A 93 -3.26 -10.59 -6.37
N GLU A 94 -2.79 -11.84 -6.26
CA GLU A 94 -2.00 -12.36 -5.11
C GLU A 94 -0.49 -12.07 -5.12
#